data_AF-A0A7V5K218-F1
#
_entry.id   AF-A0A7V5K218-F1
#
_cell.length_a   1.000
_cell.length_b   1.000
_cell.length_c   1.000
_cell.angle_alpha   90.00
_cell.angle_beta   90.00
_cell.angle_gamma   90.00
#
_symmetry.space_group_name_H-M   'P 1'
#
loop_
_entity.id
_entity.type
_entity.pdbx_description
1 polymer ?
#
loop_
_entity_poly.entity_id
_entity_poly.type
_entity_poly.pdbx_seq_one_letter_code
_entity_poly.pdbx_strand_id
1 'polypeptide(L)' 'MNFTQFQFNFELCFKCGACSGVCPVKKRMDEFDPRKIMHILHLGFLDNSTKEILWYCVQCGKCIPVCPMDVKPKYVIKF' A
#
# COMPACT_ATOMS: atom_id res chain seq x y z
N MET A 1 13.92 10.62 -22.46
CA MET A 1 12.74 10.90 -21.61
C MET A 1 12.55 9.69 -20.70
N ASN A 2 13.26 9.65 -19.56
CA ASN A 2 13.28 8.49 -18.67
C ASN A 2 12.25 8.66 -17.56
N PHE A 3 11.15 7.92 -17.63
CA PHE A 3 10.04 7.94 -16.67
C PHE A 3 10.28 7.10 -15.40
N THR A 4 11.53 6.82 -15.01
CA THR A 4 11.83 5.73 -14.07
C THR A 4 12.10 6.11 -12.61
N GLN A 5 11.66 7.27 -12.11
CA GLN A 5 11.83 7.54 -10.67
C GLN A 5 10.78 8.47 -10.05
N PHE A 6 9.50 8.10 -10.14
CA PHE A 6 8.55 8.59 -9.13
C PHE A 6 8.79 7.80 -7.83
N GLN A 7 9.57 8.37 -6.90
CA GLN A 7 9.57 7.88 -5.52
C GLN A 7 8.23 8.24 -4.88
N PHE A 8 7.37 7.24 -4.68
CA PHE A 8 6.16 7.41 -3.89
C PHE A 8 6.53 7.39 -2.41
N ASN A 9 6.38 8.53 -1.75
CA ASN A 9 6.79 8.69 -0.35
C ASN A 9 5.70 8.17 0.60
N PHE A 10 5.84 6.92 1.05
CA PHE A 10 4.91 6.31 2.01
C PHE A 10 4.93 6.99 3.39
N GLU A 11 5.98 7.76 3.71
CA GLU A 11 6.11 8.51 4.96
C GLU A 11 5.01 9.57 5.13
N LEU A 12 4.42 10.04 4.03
CA LEU A 12 3.29 10.98 4.07
C LEU A 12 1.98 10.35 4.55
N CYS A 13 1.93 9.02 4.71
CA CYS A 13 0.72 8.32 5.14
C CYS A 13 0.36 8.61 6.60
N PHE A 14 -0.71 9.38 6.82
CA PHE A 14 -1.31 9.59 8.16
C PHE A 14 -2.31 8.49 8.57
N LYS A 15 -2.38 7.38 7.84
CA LYS A 15 -3.14 6.16 8.19
C LYS A 15 -4.68 6.32 8.26
N CYS A 16 -5.26 7.17 7.40
CA CYS A 16 -6.71 7.45 7.37
C CYS A 16 -7.63 6.25 7.00
N GLY A 17 -7.12 5.23 6.31
CA GLY A 17 -7.89 4.03 5.95
C GLY A 17 -8.74 4.11 4.68
N ALA A 18 -8.70 5.21 3.92
CA ALA A 18 -9.40 5.31 2.64
C ALA A 18 -9.01 4.17 1.66
N CYS A 19 -7.72 3.83 1.59
CA CYS A 19 -7.23 2.71 0.79
C CYS A 19 -7.75 1.34 1.26
N SER A 20 -7.90 1.14 2.58
CA SER A 20 -8.46 -0.08 3.16
C SER A 20 -9.92 -0.25 2.75
N GLY A 21 -10.72 0.82 2.80
CA GLY A 21 -12.15 0.80 2.47
C GLY A 21 -12.45 0.43 1.02
N VAL A 22 -11.55 0.76 0.09
CA VAL A 22 -11.71 0.45 -1.34
C VAL A 22 -11.00 -0.82 -1.79
N CYS A 23 -10.15 -1.41 -0.95
CA CYS A 23 -9.35 -2.56 -1.33
C CYS A 23 -10.23 -3.83 -1.43
N PRO A 24 -10.31 -4.50 -2.59
CA PRO A 24 -11.12 -5.71 -2.73
C PRO A 24 -10.51 -6.90 -1.98
N VAL A 25 -9.18 -6.95 -1.87
CA VAL A 25 -8.46 -8.02 -1.16
C VAL A 25 -8.74 -7.91 0.34
N LYS A 26 -8.61 -6.70 0.92
CA LYS A 26 -8.91 -6.48 2.35
C LYS A 26 -10.35 -6.84 2.73
N LYS A 27 -11.29 -6.75 1.79
CA LYS A 27 -12.70 -7.15 2.02
C LYS A 27 -12.89 -8.67 2.07
N ARG A 28 -11.90 -9.45 1.64
CA ARG A 28 -11.96 -10.92 1.58
C ARG A 28 -10.94 -11.61 2.48
N MET A 29 -9.79 -10.96 2.72
CA MET A 29 -8.66 -11.47 3.48
C MET A 29 -8.22 -10.40 4.48
N ASP A 30 -8.25 -10.72 5.78
CA ASP A 30 -7.97 -9.75 6.85
C ASP A 30 -6.47 -9.51 7.06
N GLU A 31 -5.66 -10.45 6.59
CA GLU A 31 -4.20 -10.44 6.58
C GLU A 31 -3.66 -9.31 5.71
N PHE A 32 -4.35 -8.96 4.61
CA PHE A 32 -3.93 -7.89 3.71
C PHE A 32 -4.71 -6.60 3.96
N ASP A 33 -4.02 -5.57 4.43
CA ASP A 33 -4.55 -4.21 4.52
C ASP A 33 -3.52 -3.21 3.96
N PRO A 34 -3.80 -2.48 2.87
CA PRO A 34 -2.84 -1.50 2.33
C PRO A 34 -2.50 -0.40 3.35
N ARG A 35 -3.38 -0.06 4.30
CA ARG A 35 -3.07 0.89 5.38
C ARG A 35 -2.08 0.29 6.38
N LYS A 36 -2.27 -0.97 6.78
CA LYS A 36 -1.32 -1.65 7.69
C LYS A 36 0.04 -1.77 7.03
N ILE A 37 0.10 -2.07 5.73
CA ILE A 37 1.37 -2.14 5.00
C ILE A 37 2.11 -0.79 5.04
N MET A 38 1.43 0.35 4.82
CA MET A 38 2.09 1.66 4.97
C MET A 38 2.63 1.86 6.39
N HIS A 39 1.90 1.40 7.41
CA HIS A 39 2.35 1.53 8.80
C HIS A 39 3.57 0.63 9.10
N ILE A 40 3.56 -0.60 8.60
CA ILE A 40 4.68 -1.54 8.74
C ILE A 40 5.94 -1.00 8.07
N LEU A 41 5.81 -0.43 6.87
CA LEU A 41 6.91 0.23 6.16
C LEU A 41 7.48 1.42 6.95
N HIS A 42 6.61 2.25 7.53
CA HIS A 42 7.01 3.38 8.38
C HIS A 42 7.78 2.95 9.64
N LEU A 43 7.48 1.77 10.18
CA LEU A 43 8.21 1.18 11.30
C LEU A 43 9.52 0.51 10.88
N GLY A 44 9.80 0.38 9.57
CA GLY A 44 10.96 -0.34 9.06
C GLY A 44 10.91 -1.85 9.28
N PHE A 45 9.72 -2.42 9.52
CA PHE A 45 9.56 -3.82 9.91
C PHE A 45 9.19 -4.70 8.70
N LEU A 46 10.17 -5.12 7.90
CA LEU A 46 9.94 -5.98 6.73
C LEU A 46 10.51 -7.39 6.94
N ASP A 47 9.74 -8.25 7.61
CA ASP A 47 10.04 -9.67 7.77
C ASP A 47 9.51 -10.53 6.61
N ASN A 48 9.77 -11.84 6.65
CA ASN A 48 9.33 -12.77 5.61
C ASN A 48 7.80 -12.85 5.51
N SER A 49 7.10 -12.87 6.65
CA SER A 49 5.63 -12.89 6.70
C SER A 49 5.04 -11.65 6.02
N THR A 50 5.62 -10.47 6.27
CA THR A 50 5.21 -9.22 5.64
C THR A 50 5.42 -9.29 4.14
N LYS A 51 6.59 -9.79 3.68
CA LYS A 51 6.87 -9.97 2.25
C LYS A 51 5.87 -10.90 1.58
N GLU A 52 5.46 -11.99 2.23
CA GLU A 52 4.41 -12.87 1.72
C GLU A 52 3.07 -12.15 1.56
N ILE A 53 2.68 -11.35 2.56
CA ILE A 53 1.44 -10.56 2.50
C ILE A 53 1.46 -9.54 1.35
N LEU A 54 2.62 -8.98 0.97
CA LEU A 54 2.70 -8.02 -0.15
C LEU A 54 2.19 -8.63 -1.48
N TRP A 55 2.37 -9.94 -1.68
CA TRP A 55 1.90 -10.66 -2.88
C TRP A 55 0.38 -10.73 -3.00
N TYR A 56 -0.37 -10.48 -1.91
CA TYR A 56 -1.83 -10.49 -1.97
C TYR A 56 -2.39 -9.27 -2.71
N CYS A 57 -1.57 -8.23 -2.95
CA CYS A 57 -1.99 -7.07 -3.72
C CYS A 57 -2.23 -7.42 -5.20
N VAL A 58 -3.50 -7.44 -5.62
CA VAL A 58 -3.90 -7.70 -7.03
C VAL A 58 -3.70 -6.50 -7.98
N GLN A 59 -2.95 -5.47 -7.56
CA GLN A 59 -2.60 -4.31 -8.40
C GLN A 59 -3.77 -3.53 -9.05
N CYS A 60 -4.99 -3.65 -8.52
CA CYS A 60 -6.20 -3.05 -9.11
C CYS A 60 -6.24 -1.50 -9.11
N GLY A 61 -5.39 -0.83 -8.33
CA GLY A 61 -5.24 0.63 -8.34
C GLY A 61 -6.35 1.44 -7.66
N LYS A 62 -7.39 0.81 -7.10
CA LYS A 62 -8.49 1.53 -6.42
C LYS A 62 -8.03 2.45 -5.28
N CYS A 63 -6.89 2.14 -4.64
CA CYS A 63 -6.30 2.95 -3.57
C CYS A 63 -5.66 4.27 -4.05
N ILE A 64 -5.39 4.43 -5.35
CA ILE A 64 -4.77 5.63 -5.92
C ILE A 64 -5.69 6.85 -5.79
N PRO A 65 -6.90 6.88 -6.39
CA PRO A 65 -7.73 8.09 -6.42
C PRO A 65 -8.30 8.48 -5.05
N VAL A 66 -8.27 7.59 -4.07
CA VAL A 66 -8.86 7.83 -2.74
C VAL A 66 -7.84 8.25 -1.68
N CYS A 67 -6.55 8.29 -2.00
CA CYS A 67 -5.53 8.64 -1.02
C CYS A 67 -5.45 10.18 -0.88
N PRO A 68 -5.83 10.77 0.28
CA PRO A 68 -5.77 12.22 0.47
C PRO A 68 -4.34 12.79 0.51
N MET A 69 -3.33 11.95 0.72
CA MET A 69 -1.92 12.35 0.78
C MET A 69 -1.13 12.01 -0.48
N ASP A 70 -1.81 11.54 -1.53
CA ASP A 70 -1.19 11.12 -2.80
C ASP A 70 -0.09 10.04 -2.66
N VAL A 71 -0.10 9.23 -1.59
CA VAL A 71 0.88 8.16 -1.33
C VAL A 71 0.83 7.05 -2.39
N LYS A 72 -0.33 6.85 -3.02
CA LYS A 72 -0.56 5.82 -4.07
C LYS A 72 -0.10 4.40 -3.66
N PRO A 73 -0.77 3.75 -2.70
CA PRO A 73 -0.33 2.46 -2.14
C PRO A 73 -0.03 1.36 -3.16
N LYS A 74 -0.72 1.34 -4.32
CA LYS A 74 -0.43 0.41 -5.42
C LYS A 74 1.05 0.43 -5.82
N TYR A 75 1.65 1.61 -5.92
CA TYR A 75 3.03 1.77 -6.39
C TYR A 75 4.06 1.68 -5.27
N VAL A 76 3.63 1.75 -4.00
CA VAL A 76 4.48 1.46 -2.85
C VAL A 76 4.57 -0.05 -2.63
N ILE A 77 3.43 -0.75 -2.76
CA ILE A 77 3.32 -2.21 -2.65
C ILE A 77 3.72 -2.82 -4.00
N LYS A 78 5.04 -2.91 -4.23
CA LYS A 78 5.65 -3.53 -5.41
C LYS A 78 6.26 -4.88 -5.02
N PHE A 79 6.18 -5.82 -5.95
CA PHE A 79 6.89 -7.09 -5.96
C PHE A 79 7.59 -7.23 -7.32
#